data_AF-A0A816UA44-F1
#
_entry.id   AF-A0A816UA44-F1
#
_cell.length_a   1.000
_cell.length_b   1.000
_cell.length_c   1.000
_cell.angle_alpha   90.00
_cell.angle_beta   90.00
_cell.angle_gamma   90.00
#
_symmetry.space_group_name_H-M   'P 1'
#
loop_
_entity.id
_entity.type
_entity.pdbx_description
1 polymer ?
#
loop_
_entity_poly.entity_id
_entity_poly.type
_entity_poly.pdbx_seq_one_letter_code
_entity_poly.pdbx_strand_id
1 'polypeptide(L)'
;MDIKFIWSGNDAKVLMYYIADYVTKSTLAFHDMFTLAQQGVKSIEQQRVTSRIDHAIEKSRKLVLRCYNMIASQQEVSGVQVASYRMHYDDHYTTHTVRNIFLISIENYLQVELTKAQLQEKDIDEERLKSYNFKNDYLDI
;
A
#
# COMPACT_ATOMS: atom_id res chain seq x y z
N MET A 1 -22.43 3.66 -14.51
CA MET A 1 -21.12 3.29 -15.11
C MET A 1 -21.36 2.07 -15.97
N ASP A 2 -20.77 2.01 -17.17
CA ASP A 2 -20.86 0.86 -18.08
C ASP A 2 -19.86 -0.21 -17.62
N ILE A 3 -20.36 -1.31 -17.05
CA ILE A 3 -19.51 -2.42 -16.58
C ILE A 3 -19.35 -3.40 -17.75
N LYS A 4 -18.12 -3.48 -18.29
CA LYS A 4 -17.77 -4.43 -19.34
C LYS A 4 -17.08 -5.65 -18.75
N PHE A 5 -17.54 -6.82 -19.17
CA PHE A 5 -16.98 -8.10 -18.74
C PHE A 5 -15.62 -8.34 -19.40
N ILE A 6 -14.62 -8.76 -18.62
CA ILE A 6 -13.28 -9.10 -19.12
C ILE A 6 -13.16 -10.61 -19.11
N TRP A 7 -13.02 -11.21 -20.28
CA TRP A 7 -13.11 -12.66 -20.46
C TRP A 7 -11.75 -13.36 -20.31
N SER A 8 -10.64 -12.70 -20.66
CA SER A 8 -9.29 -13.28 -20.67
C SER A 8 -8.39 -12.70 -19.58
N GLY A 9 -7.58 -13.56 -18.94
CA GLY A 9 -6.58 -13.13 -17.95
C GLY A 9 -5.45 -12.29 -18.55
N ASN A 10 -5.19 -12.42 -19.85
CA ASN A 10 -4.24 -11.55 -20.54
C ASN A 10 -4.80 -10.13 -20.71
N ASP A 11 -6.07 -10.03 -21.08
CA ASP A 11 -6.76 -8.75 -21.26
C ASP A 11 -6.87 -8.01 -19.92
N ALA A 12 -7.12 -8.76 -18.84
CA ALA A 12 -7.12 -8.22 -17.48
C ALA A 12 -5.76 -7.63 -17.10
N LYS A 13 -4.64 -8.31 -17.42
CA LYS A 13 -3.29 -7.79 -17.14
C LYS A 13 -2.98 -6.52 -17.92
N VAL A 14 -3.30 -6.50 -19.22
CA VAL A 14 -3.09 -5.32 -20.06
C VAL A 14 -3.91 -4.14 -19.54
N LEU A 15 -5.17 -4.38 -19.16
CA LEU A 15 -6.01 -3.35 -18.57
C LEU A 15 -5.46 -2.84 -17.23
N MET A 16 -5.00 -3.73 -16.35
CA MET A 16 -4.41 -3.33 -15.07
C MET A 16 -3.14 -2.49 -15.29
N TYR A 17 -2.27 -2.87 -16.23
CA TYR A 17 -1.11 -2.07 -16.61
C TYR A 17 -1.51 -0.70 -17.13
N TYR A 18 -2.52 -0.63 -18.01
CA TYR A 18 -3.02 0.63 -18.56
C TYR A 18 -3.60 1.54 -17.48
N ILE A 19 -4.40 1.00 -16.56
CA ILE A 19 -4.95 1.75 -15.43
C ILE A 19 -3.83 2.24 -14.52
N ALA A 20 -2.89 1.36 -14.17
CA ALA A 20 -1.76 1.72 -13.31
C ALA A 20 -0.92 2.83 -13.93
N ASP A 21 -0.55 2.70 -15.20
CA ASP A 21 0.21 3.70 -15.95
C ASP A 21 -0.53 5.04 -15.98
N TYR A 22 -1.85 5.02 -16.24
CA TYR A 22 -2.68 6.22 -16.25
C TYR A 22 -2.82 6.88 -14.87
N VAL A 23 -2.97 6.09 -13.80
CA VAL A 23 -3.05 6.60 -12.41
C VAL A 23 -1.70 7.17 -11.97
N THR A 24 -0.60 6.56 -12.37
CA THR A 24 0.75 7.06 -12.06
C THR A 24 1.21 8.20 -12.97
N LYS A 25 0.50 8.46 -14.07
CA LYS A 25 0.77 9.58 -14.96
C LYS A 25 0.62 10.86 -14.17
N SER A 26 1.73 11.61 -14.04
CA SER A 26 1.72 12.88 -13.32
C SER A 26 0.67 13.80 -13.92
N THR A 27 -0.33 14.19 -13.13
CA THR A 27 -1.48 14.99 -13.56
C THR A 27 -1.11 16.39 -14.00
N LEU A 28 0.11 16.85 -13.72
CA LEU A 28 0.60 18.17 -14.09
C LEU A 28 2.12 18.17 -14.30
N ALA A 29 2.63 18.91 -15.29
CA ALA A 29 4.06 19.07 -15.48
C ALA A 29 4.68 19.81 -14.28
N PHE A 30 5.87 19.40 -13.85
CA PHE A 30 6.55 19.98 -12.66
C PHE A 30 6.69 21.51 -12.73
N HIS A 31 6.90 22.05 -13.94
CA HIS A 31 6.98 23.49 -14.19
C HIS A 31 5.67 24.21 -13.79
N ASP A 32 4.52 23.65 -14.12
CA ASP A 32 3.22 24.27 -13.85
C ASP A 32 2.91 24.25 -12.34
N MET A 33 3.23 23.14 -11.65
CA MET A 33 3.14 23.09 -10.17
C MET A 33 3.99 24.17 -9.50
N PHE A 34 5.19 24.43 -10.02
CA PHE A 34 6.08 25.46 -9.48
C PHE A 34 5.52 26.87 -9.70
N THR A 35 5.00 27.16 -10.90
CA THR A 35 4.37 28.46 -11.17
C THR A 35 3.16 28.71 -10.27
N LEU A 36 2.34 27.67 -10.03
CA LEU A 36 1.22 27.73 -9.09
C LEU A 36 1.73 28.02 -7.68
N ALA A 37 2.68 27.25 -7.16
CA ALA A 37 3.26 27.48 -5.84
C ALA A 37 3.78 28.93 -5.68
N GLN A 38 4.46 29.47 -6.70
CA GLN A 38 4.91 30.86 -6.73
C GLN A 38 3.75 31.86 -6.67
N GLN A 39 2.64 31.61 -7.37
CA GLN A 39 1.44 32.45 -7.29
C GLN A 39 0.85 32.47 -5.86
N GLY A 40 0.91 31.36 -5.13
CA GLY A 40 0.40 31.26 -3.75
C GLY A 40 1.23 32.06 -2.77
N VAL A 41 2.55 32.00 -2.92
CA VAL A 41 3.49 32.85 -2.17
C VAL A 41 3.16 34.31 -2.42
N LYS A 42 3.03 34.73 -3.70
CA LYS A 42 2.65 36.11 -4.06
C LYS A 42 1.29 36.52 -3.48
N SER A 43 0.30 35.62 -3.48
CA SER A 43 -1.04 35.89 -2.94
C SER A 43 -1.04 36.18 -1.43
N ILE A 44 -0.14 35.53 -0.67
CA ILE A 44 0.02 35.77 0.77
C ILE A 44 0.77 37.07 1.00
N GLU A 45 1.77 37.39 0.18
CA GLU A 45 2.50 38.65 0.27
C GLU A 45 1.59 39.86 0.01
N GLN A 46 0.68 39.77 -0.96
CA GLN A 46 -0.33 40.80 -1.22
C GLN A 46 -1.34 40.96 -0.07
N GLN A 47 -1.66 39.87 0.65
CA GLN A 47 -2.59 39.89 1.77
C GLN A 47 -1.98 40.41 3.09
N ARG A 48 -0.65 40.60 3.16
CA ARG A 48 0.06 41.13 4.35
C ARG A 48 -0.34 42.56 4.75
N VAL A 49 -1.12 43.26 3.95
CA VAL A 49 -1.55 44.64 4.25
C VAL A 49 -2.57 44.71 5.40
N THR A 50 -3.23 43.59 5.77
CA THR A 50 -4.41 43.64 6.67
C THR A 50 -4.25 42.97 8.05
N SER A 51 -3.37 41.98 8.27
CA SER A 51 -3.31 41.25 9.55
C SER A 51 -2.01 41.48 10.31
N ARG A 52 -2.12 42.12 11.49
CA ARG A 52 -0.99 42.71 12.23
C ARG A 52 -0.35 41.83 13.31
N ILE A 53 -0.80 40.59 13.54
CA ILE A 53 -0.19 39.67 14.54
C ILE A 53 -0.52 38.21 14.17
N ASP A 54 0.26 37.58 13.29
CA ASP A 54 0.22 36.11 13.11
C ASP A 54 1.57 35.54 13.55
N HIS A 55 1.57 34.53 14.44
CA HIS A 55 2.79 33.84 14.84
C HIS A 55 3.47 33.21 13.61
N ALA A 56 4.80 33.22 13.56
CA ALA A 56 5.57 32.75 12.39
C ALA A 56 5.23 31.30 11.98
N ILE A 57 4.84 30.46 12.95
CA ILE A 57 4.41 29.07 12.74
C ILE A 57 3.05 29.01 12.04
N GLU A 58 2.08 29.83 12.43
CA GLU A 58 0.75 29.84 11.78
C GLU A 58 0.86 30.37 10.35
N LYS A 59 1.73 31.37 10.14
CA LYS A 59 2.04 31.91 8.83
C LYS A 59 2.64 30.86 7.89
N SER A 60 3.57 30.04 8.37
CA SER A 60 4.17 28.97 7.56
C SER A 60 3.16 27.86 7.25
N ARG A 61 2.33 27.46 8.22
CA ARG A 61 1.23 26.50 7.98
C ARG A 61 0.23 27.01 6.93
N LYS A 62 -0.15 28.28 7.02
CA LYS A 62 -1.07 28.92 6.07
C LYS A 62 -0.47 29.03 4.67
N LEU A 63 0.85 29.27 4.58
CA LEU A 63 1.59 29.27 3.31
C LEU A 63 1.56 27.90 2.64
N VAL A 64 1.96 26.85 3.38
CA VAL A 64 1.96 25.47 2.86
C VAL A 64 0.56 25.06 2.41
N LEU A 65 -0.45 25.31 3.25
CA LEU A 65 -1.83 24.97 2.93
C LEU A 65 -2.34 25.67 1.67
N ARG A 66 -1.94 26.92 1.46
CA ARG A 66 -2.39 27.69 0.28
C ARG A 66 -1.67 27.27 -0.99
N CYS A 67 -0.38 26.98 -0.93
CA CYS A 67 0.36 26.35 -2.02
C CYS A 67 -0.29 25.03 -2.42
N TYR A 68 -0.59 24.18 -1.44
CA TYR A 68 -1.29 22.92 -1.66
C TYR A 68 -2.66 23.12 -2.32
N ASN A 69 -3.50 24.01 -1.77
CA ASN A 69 -4.86 24.22 -2.29
C ASN A 69 -4.89 24.74 -3.73
N MET A 70 -3.93 25.57 -4.15
CA MET A 70 -3.85 25.99 -5.56
C MET A 70 -3.39 24.84 -6.47
N ILE A 71 -2.41 24.05 -6.05
CA ILE A 71 -1.97 22.88 -6.83
C ILE A 71 -3.15 21.91 -6.97
N ALA A 72 -3.86 21.64 -5.88
CA ALA A 72 -5.05 20.80 -5.86
C ALA A 72 -6.20 21.39 -6.70
N SER A 73 -6.34 22.72 -6.78
CA SER A 73 -7.37 23.36 -7.63
C SER A 73 -7.14 23.16 -9.13
N GLN A 74 -5.90 22.90 -9.54
CA GLN A 74 -5.52 22.61 -10.92
C GLN A 74 -5.50 21.12 -11.22
N GLN A 75 -5.65 20.26 -10.20
CA GLN A 75 -5.87 18.85 -10.43
C GLN A 75 -7.29 18.64 -10.97
N GLU A 76 -7.36 18.08 -12.18
CA GLU A 76 -8.63 17.65 -12.75
C GLU A 76 -9.18 16.48 -11.95
N VAL A 77 -10.37 16.67 -11.38
CA VAL A 77 -11.13 15.61 -10.72
C VAL A 77 -12.20 15.13 -11.70
N SER A 78 -12.40 13.81 -11.79
CA SER A 78 -13.44 13.24 -12.66
C SER A 78 -14.82 13.81 -12.31
N GLY A 79 -15.58 14.25 -13.31
CA GLY A 79 -16.94 14.79 -13.09
C GLY A 79 -17.87 13.81 -12.37
N VAL A 80 -17.66 12.50 -12.56
CA VAL A 80 -18.40 11.44 -11.85
C VAL A 80 -18.06 11.43 -10.36
N GLN A 81 -16.79 11.67 -10.00
CA GLN A 81 -16.34 11.74 -8.61
C GLN A 81 -16.92 12.98 -7.91
N VAL A 82 -16.94 14.14 -8.59
CA VAL A 82 -17.55 15.37 -8.07
C VAL A 82 -19.06 15.20 -7.86
N ALA A 83 -19.74 14.58 -8.82
CA ALA A 83 -21.17 14.27 -8.70
C ALA A 83 -21.44 13.31 -7.53
N SER A 84 -20.65 12.24 -7.39
CA SER A 84 -20.76 11.28 -6.28
C SER A 84 -20.61 11.97 -4.92
N TYR A 85 -19.60 12.84 -4.77
CA TYR A 85 -19.37 13.62 -3.56
C TYR A 85 -20.55 14.55 -3.23
N ARG A 86 -21.06 15.26 -4.25
CA ARG A 86 -22.25 16.15 -4.12
C ARG A 86 -23.52 15.41 -3.74
N MET A 87 -23.66 14.17 -4.19
CA MET A 87 -24.81 13.30 -3.91
C MET A 87 -24.68 12.55 -2.58
N HIS A 88 -23.60 12.80 -1.82
CA HIS A 88 -23.28 12.07 -0.58
C HIS A 88 -23.23 10.55 -0.76
N TYR A 89 -22.82 10.11 -1.96
CA TYR A 89 -22.51 8.71 -2.17
C TYR A 89 -21.15 8.41 -1.55
N ASP A 90 -21.11 7.33 -0.79
CA ASP A 90 -19.90 6.82 -0.19
C ASP A 90 -18.90 6.47 -1.29
N ASP A 91 -17.62 6.70 -1.05
CA ASP A 91 -16.52 6.30 -1.94
C ASP A 91 -15.92 4.96 -1.50
N HIS A 92 -16.40 4.40 -0.39
CA HIS A 92 -15.95 3.15 0.18
C HIS A 92 -17.05 2.07 0.16
N TYR A 93 -17.00 1.19 -0.84
CA TYR A 93 -17.85 0.00 -0.89
C TYR A 93 -17.02 -1.24 -0.62
N THR A 94 -17.20 -1.84 0.55
CA THR A 94 -16.61 -3.15 0.87
C THR A 94 -17.70 -4.04 1.47
N THR A 95 -17.87 -5.20 0.86
CA THR A 95 -18.68 -6.30 1.42
C THR A 95 -17.89 -7.14 2.41
N HIS A 96 -16.56 -7.05 2.42
CA HIS A 96 -15.67 -7.97 3.13
C HIS A 96 -14.49 -7.24 3.76
N THR A 97 -14.20 -7.54 5.02
CA THR A 97 -13.04 -7.00 5.72
C THR A 97 -11.77 -7.75 5.32
N VAL A 98 -10.82 -7.07 4.69
CA VAL A 98 -9.49 -7.62 4.47
C VAL A 98 -8.73 -7.62 5.80
N ARG A 99 -8.14 -8.76 6.17
CA ARG A 99 -7.29 -8.91 7.35
C ARG A 99 -5.83 -8.95 6.90
N ASN A 100 -4.97 -8.21 7.59
CA ASN A 100 -3.54 -8.33 7.38
C ASN A 100 -3.07 -9.69 7.92
N ILE A 101 -2.45 -10.47 7.03
CA ILE A 101 -1.80 -11.73 7.38
C ILE A 101 -0.30 -11.46 7.46
N PHE A 102 0.30 -11.69 8.62
CA PHE A 102 1.73 -11.56 8.82
C PHE A 102 2.45 -12.80 8.27
N LEU A 103 2.73 -12.80 6.96
CA LEU A 103 3.36 -13.93 6.27
C LEU A 103 4.66 -14.39 6.95
N ILE A 104 5.51 -13.44 7.35
CA ILE A 104 6.82 -13.74 7.96
C ILE A 104 6.65 -14.50 9.29
N SER A 105 5.66 -14.13 10.10
CA SER A 105 5.39 -14.84 11.36
C SER A 105 4.91 -16.27 11.12
N ILE A 106 4.10 -16.47 10.08
CA ILE A 106 3.60 -17.80 9.70
C ILE A 106 4.73 -18.65 9.12
N GLU A 107 5.57 -18.07 8.27
CA GLU A 107 6.73 -18.74 7.69
C GLU A 107 7.69 -19.22 8.79
N ASN A 108 8.03 -18.34 9.74
CA ASN A 108 8.89 -18.70 10.87
C ASN A 108 8.28 -19.82 11.73
N TYR A 109 6.97 -19.76 11.99
CA TYR A 109 6.28 -20.82 12.73
C TYR A 109 6.33 -22.17 12.00
N LEU A 110 6.05 -22.18 10.70
CA LEU A 110 6.11 -23.39 9.87
C LEU A 110 7.53 -23.96 9.79
N GLN A 111 8.54 -23.10 9.68
CA GLN A 111 9.94 -23.52 9.65
C GLN A 111 10.35 -24.22 10.95
N VAL A 112 9.90 -23.70 12.09
CA VAL A 112 10.15 -24.29 13.41
C VAL A 112 9.48 -25.65 13.54
N GLU A 113 8.21 -25.77 13.14
CA GLU A 113 7.50 -27.05 13.19
C GLU A 113 8.10 -28.10 12.25
N LEU A 114 8.50 -27.70 11.05
CA LEU A 114 9.15 -28.59 10.08
C LEU A 114 10.49 -29.11 10.62
N THR A 115 11.26 -28.25 11.27
CA THR A 115 12.53 -28.64 11.92
C THR A 115 12.30 -29.64 13.05
N LYS A 116 11.26 -29.46 13.87
CA LYS A 116 10.90 -30.41 14.94
C LYS A 116 10.52 -31.78 14.39
N ALA A 117 9.70 -31.82 13.33
CA ALA A 117 9.30 -33.06 12.69
C ALA A 117 10.49 -33.84 12.14
N GLN A 118 11.46 -33.15 11.52
CA GLN A 118 12.69 -33.76 11.00
C GLN A 118 13.60 -34.31 12.11
N LEU A 119 13.66 -33.65 13.27
CA LEU A 119 14.44 -34.13 14.42
C LEU A 119 13.81 -35.38 15.04
N GLN A 120 12.49 -35.41 15.19
CA GLN A 120 11.77 -36.60 15.67
C GLN A 120 11.97 -37.81 14.75
N GLU A 121 11.95 -37.61 13.43
CA GLU A 121 12.16 -38.70 12.47
C GLU A 121 13.59 -39.27 12.56
N LYS A 122 14.60 -38.40 12.75
CA LYS A 122 16.00 -38.81 12.96
C LYS A 122 16.23 -39.53 14.29
N ASP A 123 15.61 -39.08 15.37
CA ASP A 123 15.71 -39.74 16.68
C ASP A 123 15.10 -41.16 16.63
N ILE A 124 13.98 -41.33 15.92
CA ILE A 124 13.33 -42.64 15.71
C ILE A 124 14.23 -43.58 14.88
N ASP A 125 14.91 -43.05 13.85
CA ASP A 125 15.83 -43.83 13.03
C ASP A 125 17.12 -44.21 13.79
N GLU A 126 17.66 -43.32 14.63
CA GLU A 126 18.81 -43.65 15.51
C GLU A 126 18.46 -44.69 16.59
N GLU A 127 17.28 -44.61 17.20
CA GLU A 127 16.82 -45.62 18.15
C GLU A 127 16.61 -46.99 17.48
N ARG A 128 16.08 -47.01 16.25
CA ARG A 128 15.97 -48.24 15.44
C ARG A 128 17.34 -48.84 15.17
N LEU A 129 18.32 -48.04 14.74
CA LEU A 129 19.68 -48.53 14.45
C LEU A 129 20.38 -49.08 15.71
N LYS A 130 20.21 -48.43 16.86
CA LYS A 130 20.73 -48.94 18.15
C LYS A 130 20.05 -50.25 18.57
N SER A 131 18.75 -50.39 18.33
CA SER A 131 18.01 -51.63 18.59
C SER A 131 18.46 -52.80 17.69
N TYR A 132 18.76 -52.53 16.41
CA TYR A 132 19.29 -53.55 15.49
C TYR A 132 20.70 -54.02 15.90
N ASN A 133 21.59 -53.10 16.28
CA ASN A 133 22.93 -53.46 16.72
C ASN A 133 22.91 -54.28 18.02
N PHE A 134 22.07 -53.91 18.98
CA PHE A 134 21.92 -54.66 20.24
C PHE A 134 21.42 -56.09 20.01
N LYS A 135 20.63 -56.34 18.97
CA LYS A 135 20.08 -57.68 18.67
C LYS A 135 21.10 -58.60 17.99
N ASN A 136 22.08 -58.04 17.27
CA ASN A 136 23.15 -58.81 16.64
C ASN A 136 24.24 -59.23 17.64
N ASP A 137 24.49 -58.47 18.70
CA ASP A 137 25.51 -58.79 19.72
C ASP A 137 25.17 -60.04 20.57
N TYR A 138 23.93 -60.55 20.52
CA TYR A 138 23.52 -61.79 21.22
C TYR A 138 23.48 -63.05 20.34
N LEU A 139 23.86 -62.95 19.06
CA LEU A 139 23.85 -64.07 18.11
C LEU A 139 25.25 -64.62 17.76
N ASP A 140 26.32 -64.00 18.29
CA ASP A 140 27.71 -64.45 18.14
C ASP A 140 28.23 -65.18 19.40
N ILE A 141 27.57 -66.28 19.78
CA ILE A 141 28.09 -67.29 20.74
C ILE A 141 28.01 -68.67 20.09
#